data_AF-A0A964G9J6-F1
#
_entry.id   AF-A0A964G9J6-F1
#
_cell.length_a   1.000
_cell.length_b   1.000
_cell.length_c   1.000
_cell.angle_alpha   90.00
_cell.angle_beta   90.00
_cell.angle_gamma   90.00
#
_symmetry.space_group_name_H-M   'P 1'
#
loop_
_entity.id
_entity.type
_entity.pdbx_description
1 polymer ?
#
loop_
_entity_poly.entity_id
_entity_poly.type
_entity_poly.pdbx_seq_one_letter_code
_entity_poly.pdbx_strand_id
1 'polypeptide(L)'
;MGFLGTKASSFSDLILIAQIAGFLILFLGFIYARKKNFLKHDKTAKIAVLIGGLSFVWMSYSLLFNFLALISMTFMGLLIVFHVIIGLLALFMGISLVLDEMNKTKASMKVTFVSWAITIFFGVILYIMYIA
;
A
#
# COMPACT_ATOMS: atom_id res chain seq x y z
N MET A 1 -18.03 3.74 14.29
CA MET A 1 -18.26 3.88 12.83
C MET A 1 -17.22 4.82 12.25
N GLY A 2 -16.84 4.59 11.00
CA GLY A 2 -15.97 5.46 10.23
C GLY A 2 -16.67 6.75 9.83
N PHE A 3 -15.89 7.78 9.49
CA PHE A 3 -16.38 9.04 8.95
C PHE A 3 -16.57 9.01 7.42
N LEU A 4 -16.08 7.96 6.74
CA LEU A 4 -16.34 7.73 5.31
C LEU A 4 -17.64 6.94 5.05
N GLY A 5 -18.47 6.73 6.06
CA GLY A 5 -19.81 6.13 5.91
C GLY A 5 -19.83 4.59 5.85
N THR A 6 -18.76 3.92 6.29
CA THR A 6 -18.67 2.46 6.33
C THR A 6 -18.76 1.91 7.77
N LYS A 7 -18.93 0.59 7.90
CA LYS A 7 -18.83 -0.12 9.19
C LYS A 7 -17.39 -0.15 9.74
N ALA A 8 -16.40 0.25 8.93
CA ALA A 8 -15.01 0.28 9.35
C ALA A 8 -14.79 1.27 10.49
N SER A 9 -13.66 1.15 11.19
CA SER A 9 -13.28 2.11 12.22
C SER A 9 -12.83 3.43 11.59
N SER A 10 -12.96 4.56 12.29
CA SER A 10 -12.39 5.84 11.83
C SER A 10 -10.88 5.76 11.58
N PHE A 11 -10.19 4.82 12.24
CA PHE A 11 -8.78 4.58 12.00
C PHE A 11 -8.53 3.87 10.66
N SER A 12 -9.38 2.91 10.28
CA SER A 12 -9.34 2.27 8.97
C SER A 12 -9.53 3.29 7.85
N ASP A 13 -10.39 4.28 8.05
CA ASP A 13 -10.59 5.40 7.12
C ASP A 13 -9.32 6.23 6.96
N LEU A 14 -8.67 6.60 8.07
CA LEU A 14 -7.41 7.34 8.06
C LEU A 14 -6.30 6.56 7.33
N ILE A 15 -6.20 5.26 7.55
CA ILE A 15 -5.23 4.41 6.86
C ILE A 15 -5.51 4.34 5.37
N LEU A 16 -6.76 4.20 4.95
CA LEU A 16 -7.12 4.22 3.54
C LEU A 16 -6.72 5.55 2.90
N ILE A 17 -7.03 6.67 3.55
CA ILE A 17 -6.66 8.01 3.07
C ILE A 17 -5.13 8.16 2.99
N ALA A 18 -4.41 7.71 4.01
CA ALA A 18 -2.95 7.76 4.02
C ALA A 18 -2.35 6.93 2.89
N GLN A 19 -2.88 5.74 2.63
CA GLN A 19 -2.45 4.87 1.54
C GLN A 19 -2.74 5.48 0.16
N ILE A 20 -3.93 6.08 -0.03
CA ILE A 20 -4.27 6.83 -1.25
C ILE A 20 -3.30 8.00 -1.44
N ALA A 21 -3.05 8.80 -0.39
CA ALA A 21 -2.12 9.92 -0.43
C ALA A 21 -0.69 9.47 -0.74
N GLY A 22 -0.22 8.40 -0.10
CA GLY A 22 1.09 7.77 -0.36
C GLY A 22 1.22 7.32 -1.82
N PHE A 23 0.18 6.72 -2.38
CA PHE A 23 0.15 6.31 -3.79
C PHE A 23 0.17 7.51 -4.75
N LEU A 24 -0.57 8.58 -4.45
CA LEU A 24 -0.52 9.82 -5.23
C LEU A 24 0.88 10.45 -5.21
N ILE A 25 1.56 10.44 -4.06
CA ILE A 25 2.96 10.89 -3.93
C ILE A 25 3.90 10.00 -4.76
N LEU A 26 3.70 8.69 -4.74
CA LEU A 26 4.47 7.75 -5.57
C LEU A 26 4.25 8.03 -7.07
N PHE A 27 3.01 8.32 -7.47
CA PHE A 27 2.67 8.72 -8.84
C PHE A 27 3.35 10.04 -9.24
N LEU A 28 3.40 11.03 -8.36
CA LEU A 28 4.21 12.24 -8.59
C LEU A 28 5.70 11.90 -8.78
N GLY A 29 6.21 10.95 -8.01
CA GLY A 29 7.56 10.41 -8.19
C GLY A 29 7.79 9.85 -9.59
N PHE A 30 6.83 9.12 -10.16
CA PHE A 30 6.88 8.65 -11.54
C PHE A 30 6.96 9.82 -12.54
N ILE A 31 6.15 10.87 -12.35
CA ILE A 31 6.20 12.09 -13.20
C ILE A 31 7.58 12.76 -13.10
N TYR A 32 8.15 12.89 -11.91
CA TYR A 32 9.48 13.47 -11.72
C TYR A 32 10.58 12.66 -12.40
N ALA A 33 10.51 11.32 -12.34
CA ALA A 33 11.44 10.46 -13.06
C ALA A 33 11.33 10.66 -14.59
N ARG A 34 10.12 10.81 -15.14
CA ARG A 34 9.90 11.13 -16.56
C ARG A 34 10.51 12.48 -16.96
N LYS A 35 10.47 13.46 -16.06
CA LYS A 35 11.10 14.79 -16.22
C LYS A 35 12.61 14.79 -15.90
N LYS A 36 13.21 13.62 -15.64
CA LYS A 36 14.62 13.47 -15.22
C LYS A 36 14.98 14.23 -13.93
N ASN A 37 13.99 14.57 -13.11
CA ASN A 37 14.21 15.21 -11.81
C ASN A 37 14.36 14.13 -10.73
N PHE A 38 15.54 13.50 -10.69
CA PHE A 38 15.80 12.34 -9.83
C PHE A 38 15.83 12.69 -8.34
N LEU A 39 16.22 13.92 -7.99
CA LEU A 39 16.17 14.39 -6.60
C LEU A 39 14.74 14.44 -6.06
N LYS A 40 13.79 15.01 -6.83
CA LYS A 40 12.38 15.02 -6.43
C LYS A 40 11.78 13.63 -6.46
N HIS A 41 12.13 12.80 -7.45
CA HIS A 41 11.72 11.39 -7.51
C HIS A 41 12.11 10.63 -6.23
N ASP A 42 13.39 10.68 -5.84
CA ASP A 42 13.91 10.02 -4.64
C ASP A 42 13.18 10.49 -3.37
N LYS A 43 13.02 11.81 -3.21
CA LYS A 43 12.29 12.39 -2.07
C LYS A 43 10.85 11.89 -2.00
N THR A 44 10.13 11.89 -3.12
CA THR A 44 8.74 11.40 -3.16
C THR A 44 8.65 9.91 -2.91
N ALA A 45 9.58 9.10 -3.43
CA ALA A 45 9.61 7.66 -3.19
C ALA A 45 9.82 7.34 -1.70
N LYS A 46 10.78 8.01 -1.05
CA LYS A 46 11.03 7.91 0.39
C LYS A 46 9.80 8.25 1.22
N ILE A 47 9.11 9.35 0.90
CA ILE A 47 7.89 9.77 1.61
C ILE A 47 6.77 8.72 1.43
N ALA A 48 6.55 8.24 0.20
CA ALA A 48 5.53 7.23 -0.08
C ALA A 48 5.81 5.92 0.67
N VAL A 49 7.06 5.45 0.67
CA VAL A 49 7.48 4.25 1.39
C VAL A 49 7.32 4.42 2.91
N LEU A 50 7.64 5.60 3.46
CA LEU A 50 7.43 5.88 4.88
C LEU A 50 5.95 5.83 5.27
N ILE A 51 5.08 6.50 4.51
CA ILE A 51 3.63 6.46 4.73
C ILE A 51 3.10 5.02 4.64
N GLY A 52 3.60 4.28 3.66
CA GLY A 52 3.33 2.85 3.48
C GLY A 52 3.71 1.99 4.67
N GLY A 53 4.94 2.16 5.16
CA GLY A 53 5.46 1.43 6.31
C GLY A 53 4.66 1.70 7.58
N LEU A 54 4.37 2.97 7.86
CA LEU A 54 3.53 3.35 9.02
C LEU A 54 2.12 2.75 8.91
N SER A 55 1.53 2.82 7.72
CA SER A 55 0.21 2.22 7.47
C SER A 55 0.24 0.70 7.63
N PHE A 56 1.29 0.04 7.16
CA PHE A 56 1.47 -1.40 7.27
C PHE A 56 1.62 -1.87 8.72
N VAL A 57 2.38 -1.16 9.56
CA VAL A 57 2.50 -1.46 11.00
C VAL A 57 1.11 -1.48 11.64
N TRP A 58 0.26 -0.51 11.29
CA TRP A 58 -1.09 -0.47 11.84
C TRP A 58 -2.02 -1.54 11.27
N MET A 59 -2.02 -1.73 9.95
CA MET A 59 -2.84 -2.77 9.31
C MET A 59 -2.49 -4.17 9.84
N SER A 60 -1.20 -4.41 10.11
CA SER A 60 -0.72 -5.66 10.73
C SER A 60 -1.31 -5.87 12.12
N TYR A 61 -1.36 -4.82 12.95
CA TYR A 61 -2.02 -4.89 14.25
C TYR A 61 -3.49 -5.29 14.09
N SER A 62 -4.24 -4.61 13.22
CA SER A 62 -5.66 -4.92 12.97
C SER A 62 -5.88 -6.35 12.46
N LEU A 63 -4.97 -6.87 11.63
CA LEU A 63 -5.06 -8.21 11.07
C LEU A 63 -4.83 -9.29 12.13
N LEU A 64 -3.92 -9.07 13.08
CA LEU A 64 -3.64 -10.00 14.19
C LEU A 64 -4.88 -10.22 15.06
N PHE A 65 -5.64 -9.16 15.37
CA PHE A 65 -6.89 -9.27 16.14
C PHE A 65 -8.04 -9.88 15.34
N ASN A 66 -7.94 -9.93 14.00
CA ASN A 66 -8.96 -10.49 13.11
C ASN A 66 -8.41 -11.67 12.31
N PHE A 67 -7.51 -12.46 12.92
CA PHE A 67 -6.77 -13.53 12.25
C PHE A 67 -7.67 -14.58 11.55
N LEU A 68 -8.86 -14.83 12.09
CA LEU A 68 -9.86 -15.73 11.48
C LEU A 68 -10.27 -15.28 10.06
N ALA A 69 -10.28 -13.97 9.79
CA ALA A 69 -10.58 -13.44 8.46
C ALA A 69 -9.48 -13.77 7.43
N LEU A 70 -8.23 -13.88 7.88
CA LEU A 70 -7.08 -14.21 7.03
C LEU A 70 -7.06 -15.69 6.62
N ILE A 71 -7.47 -16.59 7.52
CA ILE A 71 -7.45 -18.05 7.29
C ILE A 71 -8.75 -18.59 6.70
N SER A 72 -9.75 -17.74 6.48
CA SER A 72 -11.03 -18.18 5.90
C SER A 72 -10.85 -18.49 4.41
N MET A 73 -11.38 -19.64 3.96
CA MET A 73 -11.41 -20.01 2.52
C MET A 73 -12.58 -19.34 1.76
N THR A 74 -13.16 -18.27 2.33
CA THR A 74 -14.18 -17.48 1.64
C THR A 74 -13.54 -16.59 0.59
N PHE A 75 -14.34 -16.10 -0.38
CA PHE A 75 -13.88 -15.13 -1.36
C PHE A 75 -13.23 -13.89 -0.72
N MET A 76 -13.79 -13.41 0.39
CA MET A 76 -13.24 -12.29 1.16
C MET A 76 -11.87 -12.64 1.77
N GLY A 77 -11.74 -13.83 2.36
CA GLY A 77 -10.46 -14.30 2.90
C GLY A 77 -9.37 -14.39 1.84
N LEU A 78 -9.70 -14.94 0.66
CA LEU A 78 -8.77 -14.98 -0.48
C LEU A 78 -8.32 -13.58 -0.93
N LEU A 79 -9.25 -12.62 -1.03
CA LEU A 79 -8.91 -11.23 -1.37
C LEU A 79 -7.98 -10.59 -0.33
N ILE A 80 -8.22 -10.84 0.97
CA ILE A 80 -7.33 -10.37 2.05
C ILE A 80 -5.94 -10.97 1.88
N VAL A 81 -5.82 -12.28 1.63
CA VAL A 81 -4.53 -12.95 1.43
C VAL A 81 -3.79 -12.35 0.23
N PHE A 82 -4.45 -12.17 -0.91
CA PHE A 82 -3.84 -11.54 -2.08
C PHE A 82 -3.37 -10.10 -1.79
N HIS A 83 -4.21 -9.31 -1.12
CA HIS A 83 -3.87 -7.94 -0.73
C HIS A 83 -2.63 -7.91 0.18
N VAL A 84 -2.57 -8.81 1.16
CA VAL A 84 -1.43 -8.92 2.09
C VAL A 84 -0.15 -9.31 1.35
N ILE A 85 -0.19 -10.35 0.51
CA ILE A 85 0.99 -10.82 -0.22
C ILE A 85 1.53 -9.73 -1.16
N ILE A 86 0.66 -9.11 -1.94
CA ILE A 86 1.06 -8.06 -2.89
C ILE A 86 1.51 -6.81 -2.14
N GLY A 87 0.85 -6.47 -1.02
CA GLY A 87 1.24 -5.36 -0.15
C GLY A 87 2.61 -5.54 0.48
N LEU A 88 2.91 -6.73 0.99
CA LEU A 88 4.24 -7.09 1.50
C LEU A 88 5.29 -6.95 0.40
N LEU A 89 5.04 -7.52 -0.78
CA LEU A 89 5.94 -7.40 -1.93
C LEU A 89 6.20 -5.93 -2.29
N ALA A 90 5.14 -5.12 -2.40
CA ALA A 90 5.22 -3.70 -2.72
C ALA A 90 6.04 -2.92 -1.69
N LEU A 91 5.82 -3.18 -0.40
CA LEU A 91 6.50 -2.51 0.70
C LEU A 91 7.98 -2.91 0.77
N PHE A 92 8.28 -4.22 0.77
CA PHE A 92 9.67 -4.69 0.84
C PHE A 92 10.50 -4.21 -0.35
N MET A 93 9.97 -4.33 -1.57
CA MET A 93 10.69 -3.78 -2.74
C MET A 93 10.87 -2.26 -2.65
N GLY A 94 9.86 -1.54 -2.15
CA GLY A 94 9.93 -0.09 -1.95
C GLY A 94 11.02 0.31 -0.95
N ILE A 95 11.09 -0.39 0.19
CA ILE A 95 12.12 -0.20 1.21
C ILE A 95 13.50 -0.51 0.63
N SER A 96 13.70 -1.69 0.03
CA SER A 96 14.99 -2.09 -0.50
C SER A 96 15.46 -1.17 -1.64
N LEU A 97 14.56 -0.63 -2.46
CA LEU A 97 14.91 0.41 -3.43
C LEU A 97 15.31 1.72 -2.76
N VAL A 98 14.60 2.16 -1.74
CA VAL A 98 14.90 3.42 -1.05
C VAL A 98 16.22 3.36 -0.27
N LEU A 99 16.54 2.21 0.31
CA LEU A 99 17.75 1.95 1.09
C LEU A 99 18.95 1.51 0.25
N ASP A 100 18.82 1.45 -1.07
CA ASP A 100 19.87 0.99 -1.99
C ASP A 100 20.32 -0.47 -1.76
N GLU A 101 19.48 -1.30 -1.14
CA GLU A 101 19.70 -2.75 -0.95
C GLU A 101 19.36 -3.57 -2.20
N MET A 102 18.63 -2.98 -3.14
CA MET A 102 18.30 -3.59 -4.44
C MET A 102 18.66 -2.67 -5.59
N ASN A 103 19.14 -3.26 -6.69
CA ASN A 103 19.46 -2.53 -7.91
C ASN A 103 18.26 -1.72 -8.44
N LYS A 104 18.45 -0.39 -8.54
CA LYS A 104 17.49 0.58 -9.09
C LYS A 104 17.42 0.50 -10.62
N THR A 105 16.89 -0.59 -11.15
CA THR A 105 16.63 -0.76 -12.59
C THR A 105 15.23 -0.26 -12.95
N LYS A 106 15.01 0.06 -14.24
CA LYS A 106 13.66 0.39 -14.72
C LYS A 106 12.66 -0.73 -14.45
N ALA A 107 13.09 -1.99 -14.50
CA ALA A 107 12.24 -3.14 -14.26
C ALA A 107 11.83 -3.22 -12.79
N SER A 108 12.78 -3.18 -11.85
CA SER A 108 12.48 -3.24 -10.42
C SER A 108 11.57 -2.10 -9.98
N MET A 109 11.86 -0.86 -10.41
CA MET A 109 10.99 0.29 -10.12
C MET A 109 9.57 0.15 -10.68
N LYS A 110 9.43 -0.39 -11.91
CA LYS A 110 8.10 -0.63 -12.51
C LYS A 110 7.33 -1.70 -11.75
N VAL A 111 7.98 -2.81 -11.40
CA VAL A 111 7.35 -3.89 -10.63
C VAL A 111 6.88 -3.35 -9.29
N THR A 112 7.73 -2.63 -8.54
CA THR A 112 7.33 -1.99 -7.27
C THR A 112 6.14 -1.07 -7.44
N PHE A 113 6.15 -0.19 -8.46
CA PHE A 113 5.05 0.73 -8.71
C PHE A 113 3.74 -0.01 -9.03
N VAL A 114 3.79 -1.05 -9.87
CA VAL A 114 2.62 -1.86 -10.24
C VAL A 114 2.11 -2.64 -9.03
N SER A 115 2.98 -3.24 -8.23
CA SER A 115 2.59 -3.91 -6.98
C SER A 115 1.87 -2.94 -6.05
N TRP A 116 2.40 -1.73 -5.86
CA TRP A 116 1.74 -0.66 -5.10
C TRP A 116 0.34 -0.32 -5.64
N ALA A 117 0.19 -0.16 -6.96
CA ALA A 117 -1.10 0.12 -7.58
C ALA A 117 -2.12 -1.00 -7.35
N ILE A 118 -1.69 -2.27 -7.51
CA ILE A 118 -2.55 -3.44 -7.28
C ILE A 118 -2.94 -3.56 -5.80
N THR A 119 -2.01 -3.32 -4.87
CA THR A 119 -2.29 -3.32 -3.44
C THR A 119 -3.33 -2.28 -3.07
N ILE A 120 -3.21 -1.04 -3.56
CA ILE A 120 -4.18 0.02 -3.31
C ILE A 120 -5.55 -0.35 -3.88
N PHE A 121 -5.60 -0.87 -5.11
CA PHE A 121 -6.84 -1.31 -5.73
C PHE A 121 -7.56 -2.36 -4.88
N PHE A 122 -6.85 -3.40 -4.41
CA PHE A 122 -7.44 -4.38 -3.49
C PHE A 122 -7.81 -3.79 -2.14
N GLY A 123 -7.01 -2.86 -1.59
CA GLY A 123 -7.30 -2.21 -0.31
C GLY A 123 -8.61 -1.42 -0.36
N VAL A 124 -8.86 -0.70 -1.45
CA VAL A 124 -10.12 0.01 -1.70
C VAL A 124 -11.28 -0.98 -1.83
N ILE A 125 -11.13 -2.06 -2.60
CA ILE A 125 -12.16 -3.09 -2.74
C ILE A 125 -12.51 -3.69 -1.38
N LEU A 126 -11.52 -4.11 -0.60
CA LEU A 126 -11.72 -4.69 0.72
C LEU A 126 -12.42 -3.72 1.67
N TYR A 127 -12.02 -2.45 1.64
CA TYR A 127 -12.64 -1.40 2.44
C TYR A 127 -14.13 -1.19 2.08
N ILE A 128 -14.45 -1.19 0.79
CA ILE A 128 -15.84 -1.09 0.29
C ILE A 128 -16.62 -2.36 0.62
N MET A 129 -16.04 -3.55 0.46
CA MET A 129 -16.73 -4.82 0.74
C MET A 129 -17.01 -5.00 2.23
N TYR A 130 -16.21 -4.40 3.11
CA TYR A 130 -16.49 -4.34 4.55
C TYR A 130 -17.76 -3.54 4.91
N ILE A 131 -18.44 -2.93 3.92
CA ILE A 131 -19.76 -2.30 4.04
C ILE A 131 -20.90 -3.33 4.10
N ALA A 132 -20.75 -4.50 3.45
CA ALA A 132 -21.80 -5.53 3.35
C ALA A 132 -21.86 -6.41 4.61
#